data_AF-A0AAU2FCF9-F1
#
_entry.id   AF-A0AAU2FCF9-F1
#
_cell.length_a   1.000
_cell.length_b   1.000
_cell.length_c   1.000
_cell.angle_alpha   90.00
_cell.angle_beta   90.00
_cell.angle_gamma   90.00
#
_symmetry.space_group_name_H-M   'P 1'
#
loop_
_entity.id
_entity.type
_entity.pdbx_description
1 polymer ?
#
loop_
_entity_poly.entity_id
_entity_poly.type
_entity_poly.pdbx_seq_one_letter_code
_entity_poly.pdbx_strand_id
1 'polypeptide(L)'
;MTKLPEHVSTDRLGVLIAAYEYEMGTCFRCSRRRVQVTRFGEITSDEGETPLYACRECVQELLTMHERSMERMDTLPRIVQLPRAPRGVEAT
;
A
#
# COMPACT_ATOMS: atom_id res chain seq x y z
N MET A 1 -22.73 15.36 -24.57
CA MET A 1 -21.28 15.10 -24.51
C MET A 1 -20.82 15.35 -23.08
N THR A 2 -20.92 14.33 -22.23
CA THR A 2 -20.46 14.40 -20.84
C THR A 2 -18.95 14.21 -20.82
N LYS A 3 -18.21 15.30 -20.53
CA LYS A 3 -16.78 15.22 -20.23
C LYS A 3 -16.61 14.39 -18.95
N LEU A 4 -16.01 13.20 -19.07
CA LEU A 4 -15.45 12.53 -17.90
C LEU A 4 -14.38 13.45 -17.27
N PRO A 5 -14.26 13.52 -15.94
CA PRO A 5 -13.17 14.24 -15.33
C PRO A 5 -11.86 13.53 -15.70
N GLU A 6 -10.95 14.27 -16.32
CA GLU A 6 -9.59 13.82 -16.61
C GLU A 6 -8.94 13.36 -15.31
N HIS A 7 -8.39 12.15 -15.33
CA HIS A 7 -7.64 11.56 -14.22
C HIS A 7 -6.54 12.54 -13.78
N VAL A 8 -6.75 13.22 -12.65
CA VAL A 8 -5.69 13.97 -11.94
C VAL A 8 -4.77 12.94 -11.30
N SER A 9 -3.85 12.38 -12.11
CA SER A 9 -2.99 11.25 -11.74
C SER A 9 -1.50 11.62 -11.67
N THR A 10 -1.14 12.89 -11.45
CA THR A 10 0.21 13.32 -11.85
C THR A 10 1.13 13.87 -10.78
N ASP A 11 0.80 13.89 -9.47
CA ASP A 11 1.88 14.16 -8.49
C ASP A 11 1.67 13.73 -7.02
N ARG A 12 0.65 12.93 -6.71
CA ARG A 12 0.47 12.46 -5.31
C ARG A 12 1.71 11.73 -4.80
N LEU A 13 2.33 10.94 -5.68
CA LEU A 13 3.53 10.18 -5.36
C LEU A 13 4.77 11.07 -5.15
N GLY A 14 4.94 12.10 -5.98
CA GLY A 14 6.06 13.04 -5.85
C GLY A 14 5.97 13.86 -4.57
N VAL A 15 4.77 14.28 -4.18
CA VAL A 15 4.51 14.98 -2.91
C VAL A 15 4.78 14.07 -1.70
N LEU A 16 4.35 12.80 -1.75
CA LEU A 16 4.63 11.85 -0.67
C LEU A 16 6.13 11.61 -0.53
N ILE A 17 6.86 11.48 -1.63
CA ILE A 17 8.32 11.26 -1.65
C ILE A 17 9.07 12.48 -1.12
N ALA A 18 8.64 13.70 -1.45
CA ALA A 18 9.28 14.93 -0.96
C ALA A 18 9.07 15.17 0.55
N ALA A 19 8.06 14.55 1.16
CA ALA A 19 7.77 14.68 2.59
C ALA A 19 8.69 13.81 3.47
N TYR A 20 9.49 12.92 2.88
CA TYR A 20 10.37 12.03 3.61
C TYR A 20 11.71 12.69 3.95
N GLU A 21 12.20 12.41 5.16
CA GLU A 21 13.59 12.68 5.53
C GLU A 21 14.52 11.65 4.87
N TYR A 22 15.58 12.14 4.23
CA TYR A 22 16.56 11.31 3.55
C TYR A 22 17.90 11.33 4.26
N GLU A 23 18.51 10.15 4.38
CA GLU A 23 19.85 9.97 4.92
C GLU A 23 20.68 9.06 4.01
N MET A 24 22.00 9.07 4.22
CA MET A 24 22.91 8.19 3.49
C MET A 24 22.96 6.82 4.15
N GLY A 25 22.61 5.77 3.41
CA GLY A 25 22.54 4.44 3.99
C GLY A 25 22.62 3.30 2.98
N THR A 26 22.09 2.16 3.41
CA THR A 26 21.95 0.95 2.58
C THR A 26 20.47 0.67 2.38
N CYS A 27 20.05 0.50 1.13
CA CYS A 27 18.67 0.15 0.83
C CYS A 27 18.40 -1.29 1.24
N PHE A 28 17.40 -1.51 2.09
CA PHE A 28 16.96 -2.84 2.52
C PHE A 28 16.55 -3.74 1.34
N ARG A 29 15.84 -3.19 0.34
CA ARG A 29 15.29 -3.98 -0.78
C ARG A 29 16.33 -4.36 -1.84
N CYS A 30 17.16 -3.42 -2.29
CA CYS A 30 18.11 -3.66 -3.40
C CYS A 30 19.58 -3.78 -2.97
N SER A 31 19.87 -3.68 -1.67
CA SER A 31 21.20 -3.81 -1.07
C SER A 31 22.26 -2.79 -1.56
N ARG A 32 21.88 -1.80 -2.38
CA ARG A 32 22.77 -0.71 -2.77
C ARG A 32 23.21 0.07 -1.54
N ARG A 33 24.52 0.31 -1.44
CA ARG A 33 25.16 1.06 -0.35
C ARG A 33 25.47 2.49 -0.80
N ARG A 34 25.62 3.41 0.16
CA ARG A 34 25.93 4.82 -0.08
C ARG A 34 24.95 5.46 -1.05
N VAL A 35 23.66 5.18 -0.84
CA VAL A 35 22.55 5.82 -1.55
C VAL A 35 21.67 6.57 -0.56
N GLN A 36 20.94 7.57 -1.05
CA GLN A 36 19.91 8.23 -0.24
C GLN A 36 18.78 7.24 0.03
N VAL A 37 18.45 7.08 1.31
CA VAL A 37 17.39 6.21 1.80
C VAL A 37 16.47 6.99 2.71
N THR A 38 15.23 6.52 2.83
CA THR A 38 14.28 7.02 3.82
C THR A 38 13.63 5.87 4.57
N ARG A 39 13.18 6.14 5.80
CA ARG A 39 12.42 5.16 6.61
C ARG A 39 11.07 4.92 5.94
N PHE A 40 10.80 3.69 5.53
CA PHE A 40 9.57 3.32 4.84
C PHE A 40 8.68 2.36 5.66
N GLY A 41 9.19 1.84 6.77
CA GLY A 41 8.46 0.95 7.67
C GLY A 41 9.32 0.49 8.83
N GLU A 42 8.83 -0.51 9.54
CA GLU A 42 9.51 -1.12 10.68
C GLU A 42 9.12 -2.59 10.82
N ILE A 43 10.02 -3.38 11.40
CA ILE A 43 9.75 -4.74 11.86
C ILE A 43 9.64 -4.67 13.38
N THR A 44 8.50 -5.08 13.91
CA THR A 44 8.28 -5.17 15.36
C THR A 44 8.53 -6.58 15.85
N SER A 45 9.15 -6.69 17.02
CA SER A 45 9.45 -7.95 17.70
C SER A 45 9.38 -7.75 19.22
N ASP A 46 9.43 -8.83 19.98
CA ASP A 46 9.51 -8.76 21.46
C ASP A 46 10.77 -8.05 21.95
N GLU A 47 11.81 -7.95 21.10
CA GLU A 47 13.08 -7.28 21.36
C GLU A 47 13.05 -5.79 20.99
N GLY A 48 11.99 -5.33 20.31
CA GLY A 48 11.78 -3.94 19.93
C GLY A 48 11.51 -3.73 18.44
N GLU A 49 11.57 -2.46 18.04
CA GLU A 49 11.27 -1.98 16.68
C GLU A 49 12.57 -1.80 15.89
N THR A 50 12.66 -2.46 14.74
CA THR A 50 13.75 -2.29 13.78
C THR A 50 13.28 -1.48 12.58
N PRO A 51 13.72 -0.22 12.41
CA PRO A 51 13.31 0.60 11.27
C PRO A 51 13.88 0.05 9.96
N LEU A 52 13.07 0.12 8.90
CA LEU A 52 13.45 -0.28 7.54
C LEU A 52 13.65 0.95 6.67
N TYR A 53 14.80 0.98 5.98
CA TYR A 53 15.19 2.08 5.10
C TYR A 53 15.30 1.61 3.64
N ALA A 54 14.77 2.39 2.71
CA ALA A 54 14.79 2.06 1.29
C ALA A 54 15.15 3.29 0.44
N CYS A 55 15.81 3.04 -0.70
CA CYS A 55 16.08 4.09 -1.67
C CYS A 55 14.80 4.53 -2.39
N ARG A 56 14.84 5.74 -2.95
CA ARG A 56 13.70 6.35 -3.67
C ARG A 56 13.07 5.43 -4.72
N GLU A 57 13.90 4.78 -5.53
CA GLU A 57 13.46 3.86 -6.60
C GLU A 57 12.64 2.69 -6.03
N CYS A 58 13.11 2.08 -4.94
CA CYS A 58 12.42 0.96 -4.30
C CYS A 58 11.13 1.39 -3.59
N VAL A 59 11.12 2.57 -2.98
CA VAL A 59 9.90 3.13 -2.36
C VAL A 59 8.83 3.39 -3.42
N GLN A 60 9.20 4.00 -4.55
CA GLN A 60 8.29 4.22 -5.67
C GLN A 60 7.68 2.91 -6.18
N GLU A 61 8.50 1.89 -6.38
CA GLU A 61 8.02 0.59 -6.85
C GLU A 61 7.04 -0.04 -5.84
N LEU A 62 7.34 0.01 -4.54
CA LEU A 62 6.43 -0.48 -3.50
C LEU A 62 5.08 0.23 -3.52
N LEU A 63 5.09 1.56 -3.62
CA LEU A 63 3.87 2.35 -3.65
C LEU A 63 3.03 2.06 -4.90
N THR A 64 3.66 1.96 -6.08
CA THR A 64 2.96 1.54 -7.30
C THR A 64 2.40 0.12 -7.20
N MET A 65 3.12 -0.81 -6.58
CA MET A 65 2.61 -2.17 -6.33
C MET A 65 1.39 -2.14 -5.40
N HIS A 66 1.42 -1.30 -4.36
CA HIS A 66 0.33 -1.14 -3.40
C HIS A 66 -0.93 -0.56 -4.06
N GLU A 67 -0.79 0.54 -4.82
CA GLU A 67 -1.88 1.15 -5.58
C GLU A 67 -2.57 0.13 -6.51
N ARG A 68 -1.78 -0.61 -7.30
CA ARG A 68 -2.32 -1.66 -8.19
C ARG A 68 -3.00 -2.80 -7.43
N SER A 69 -2.55 -3.09 -6.22
CA SER A 69 -3.16 -4.13 -5.38
C SER A 69 -4.51 -3.66 -4.83
N MET A 70 -4.61 -2.38 -4.44
CA MET A 70 -5.86 -1.77 -4.00
C MET A 70 -6.90 -1.69 -5.12
N GLU A 71 -6.51 -1.31 -6.34
CA GLU A 71 -7.42 -1.27 -7.51
C GLU A 71 -8.05 -2.65 -7.81
N ARG A 72 -7.31 -3.73 -7.57
CA ARG A 72 -7.83 -5.10 -7.71
C ARG A 72 -8.79 -5.50 -6.60
N MET A 73 -8.69 -4.91 -5.42
CA MET A 73 -9.60 -5.18 -4.31
C MET A 73 -10.94 -4.46 -4.48
N ASP A 74 -10.95 -3.26 -5.05
CA ASP A 74 -12.19 -2.50 -5.32
C ASP A 74 -13.06 -3.12 -6.42
N THR A 75 -12.47 -3.96 -7.27
CA THR A 75 -13.17 -4.64 -8.38
C THR A 75 -13.72 -6.02 -8.01
N LEU A 76 -13.40 -6.56 -6.84
CA LEU A 76 -14.02 -7.78 -6.33
C LEU A 76 -15.33 -7.41 -5.62
N PRO A 77 -16.52 -7.78 -6.16
CA PRO A 77 -17.75 -7.57 -5.43
C PRO A 77 -17.65 -8.32 -4.10
N ARG A 78 -17.76 -7.58 -2.99
CA ARG A 78 -17.93 -8.18 -1.67
C ARG A 78 -19.19 -9.03 -1.72
N ILE A 79 -19.02 -10.34 -1.84
CA ILE A 79 -20.11 -11.30 -1.61
C ILE A 79 -20.42 -11.20 -0.12
N VAL A 80 -21.31 -10.28 0.23
CA VAL A 80 -21.96 -10.25 1.54
C VAL A 80 -22.77 -11.53 1.61
N GLN A 81 -22.26 -12.55 2.31
CA GLN A 81 -23.08 -13.70 2.66
C GLN A 81 -24.21 -13.17 3.55
N LEU A 82 -25.41 -13.00 2.97
CA LEU A 82 -26.60 -12.71 3.76
C LEU A 82 -26.79 -13.85 4.77
N PRO A 83 -27.07 -13.55 6.05
CA PRO A 83 -27.45 -14.57 7.02
C PRO A 83 -28.62 -15.37 6.45
N ARG A 84 -28.45 -16.69 6.29
CA ARG A 84 -29.55 -17.56 5.88
C ARG A 84 -30.65 -17.43 6.93
N ALA A 85 -31.82 -16.92 6.53
CA ALA A 85 -33.00 -16.96 7.36
C ALA A 85 -33.28 -18.43 7.79
N PRO A 86 -33.57 -18.70 9.06
CA PRO A 86 -33.91 -20.04 9.51
C PRO A 86 -35.19 -20.46 8.79
N ARG A 87 -35.11 -21.55 8.03
CA ARG A 87 -36.28 -22.18 7.40
C ARG A 87 -37.20 -22.63 8.53
N GLY A 88 -38.42 -22.10 8.55
CA GLY A 88 -39.48 -22.57 9.42
C GLY A 88 -39.68 -24.08 9.25
N VAL A 89 -39.71 -24.79 10.36
CA VAL A 89 -40.20 -26.17 10.41
C VAL A 89 -41.60 -26.07 11.00
N GLU A 90 -42.58 -26.28 10.14
CA GLU A 90 -43.97 -26.54 10.51
C GLU A 90 -44.21 -28.06 10.51
N ALA A 91 -45.18 -28.49 11.33
CA ALA A 91 -45.70 -29.85 11.58
C ALA A 91 -44.87 -30.69 12.59
N THR A 92 -45.45 -31.26 13.65
CA THR A 92 -46.82 -31.78 13.87
C THR A 92 -47.26 -31.59 15.33
#